data_AF-A0A7V9PMN3-F1
#
_entry.id   AF-A0A7V9PMN3-F1
#
_cell.length_a   1.000
_cell.length_b   1.000
_cell.length_c   1.000
_cell.angle_alpha   90.00
_cell.angle_beta   90.00
_cell.angle_gamma   90.00
#
_symmetry.space_group_name_H-M   'P 1'
#
loop_
_entity.id
_entity.type
_entity.pdbx_description
1 polymer ?
#
loop_
_entity_poly.entity_id
_entity_poly.type
_entity_poly.pdbx_seq_one_letter_code
_entity_poly.pdbx_strand_id
1 'polypeptide(L)'
;MEQARNVAIIVGLAVVVAFVPGGGDGADLLGQIVGAVFLAAIVVMLVRLYRRFRSDIFGLGDRWRAILYVSLATIALTLAGARELAAGGGGLGILACFVLLGGAAYGLYATWKQYRSYA
;
A
#
# COMPACT_ATOMS: atom_id res chain seq x y z
N MET A 1 31.79 -21.69 -7.20
CA MET A 1 32.73 -20.57 -6.93
C MET A 1 32.15 -19.20 -7.30
N GLU A 2 31.41 -19.05 -8.41
CA GLU A 2 30.81 -17.76 -8.81
C GLU A 2 29.79 -17.17 -7.82
N GLN A 3 28.90 -17.99 -7.27
CA GLN A 3 27.90 -17.51 -6.31
C GLN A 3 28.54 -16.99 -5.01
N ALA A 4 29.54 -17.71 -4.49
CA ALA A 4 30.30 -17.27 -3.31
C ALA A 4 31.03 -15.95 -3.57
N ARG A 5 31.55 -15.74 -4.79
CA ARG A 5 32.21 -14.50 -5.20
C ARG A 5 31.22 -13.34 -5.33
N ASN A 6 30.06 -13.56 -5.96
CA ASN A 6 29.03 -12.53 -6.06
C ASN A 6 28.48 -12.14 -4.69
N VAL A 7 28.24 -13.12 -3.81
CA VAL A 7 27.81 -12.87 -2.43
C VAL A 7 28.88 -12.09 -1.66
N ALA A 8 30.16 -12.43 -1.79
CA ALA A 8 31.25 -11.68 -1.16
C ALA A 8 31.34 -10.23 -1.66
N ILE A 9 31.09 -9.98 -2.95
CA ILE A 9 31.06 -8.62 -3.52
C ILE A 9 29.88 -7.82 -2.94
N ILE A 10 28.69 -8.43 -2.84
CA ILE A 10 27.50 -7.79 -2.27
C ILE A 10 27.72 -7.47 -0.79
N VAL A 11 28.29 -8.40 -0.02
CA VAL A 11 28.61 -8.19 1.40
C VAL A 11 29.67 -7.10 1.56
N GLY A 12 30.72 -7.08 0.72
CA GLY A 12 31.74 -6.03 0.74
C GLY A 12 31.16 -4.64 0.46
N LEU A 13 30.29 -4.52 -0.54
CA LEU A 13 29.56 -3.27 -0.83
C LEU A 13 28.63 -2.88 0.33
N ALA A 14 27.94 -3.84 0.95
CA ALA A 14 27.07 -3.59 2.08
C ALA A 14 27.83 -3.04 3.31
N VAL A 15 29.04 -3.55 3.57
CA VAL A 15 29.92 -3.04 4.64
C VAL A 15 30.39 -1.62 4.32
N VAL A 16 30.79 -1.35 3.07
CA VAL A 16 31.20 0.01 2.66
C VAL A 16 30.04 0.99 2.80
N VAL A 17 28.84 0.63 2.37
CA VAL A 17 27.63 1.48 2.51
C VAL A 17 27.26 1.70 3.98
N ALA A 18 27.44 0.70 4.85
CA ALA A 18 27.15 0.82 6.27
C ALA A 18 28.11 1.78 7.02
N PHE A 19 29.35 1.93 6.54
CA PHE A 19 30.37 2.78 7.14
C PHE A 19 30.54 4.15 6.46
N VAL A 20 29.89 4.40 5.33
CA VAL A 20 29.83 5.73 4.70
C VAL A 20 28.76 6.58 5.39
N PRO A 21 29.11 7.73 5.99
CA PRO A 21 28.12 8.65 6.56
C PRO A 21 27.26 9.21 5.42
N GLY A 22 26.00 8.78 5.36
CA GLY A 22 25.04 9.06 4.29
C GLY A 22 24.54 7.83 3.52
N GLY A 23 25.14 6.64 3.69
CA GLY A 23 24.70 5.42 3.02
C GLY A 23 23.33 4.91 3.50
N GLY A 24 23.06 5.03 4.80
CA GLY A 24 21.74 4.77 5.38
C GLY A 24 20.67 5.78 4.91
N ASP A 25 21.01 7.07 4.88
CA ASP A 25 20.09 8.13 4.45
C ASP A 25 19.70 8.01 2.97
N GLY A 26 20.66 7.73 2.09
CA GLY A 26 20.38 7.56 0.66
C GLY A 26 19.45 6.38 0.37
N ALA A 27 19.69 5.25 1.05
CA ALA A 27 18.84 4.06 0.93
C ALA A 27 17.44 4.28 1.52
N ASP A 28 17.32 5.00 2.64
CA ASP A 28 16.03 5.31 3.25
C ASP A 28 15.21 6.26 2.37
N LEU A 29 15.84 7.32 1.84
CA LEU A 29 15.22 8.25 0.89
C LEU A 29 14.73 7.54 -0.36
N LEU A 30 15.54 6.67 -0.96
CA LEU A 30 15.12 5.83 -2.09
C LEU A 30 13.91 4.96 -1.72
N GLY A 31 13.94 4.32 -0.54
CA GLY A 31 12.83 3.53 -0.03
C GLY A 31 11.55 4.35 0.17
N GLN A 32 11.66 5.58 0.68
CA GLN A 32 10.53 6.50 0.86
C GLN A 32 9.96 6.96 -0.48
N ILE A 33 10.80 7.36 -1.44
CA ILE A 33 10.36 7.80 -2.77
C ILE A 33 9.65 6.65 -3.48
N VAL A 34 10.22 5.44 -3.48
CA VAL A 34 9.59 4.26 -4.10
C VAL A 34 8.26 3.94 -3.43
N GLY A 35 8.20 3.98 -2.10
CA GLY A 35 6.95 3.80 -1.36
C GLY A 35 5.89 4.84 -1.71
N ALA A 36 6.27 6.12 -1.78
CA ALA A 36 5.39 7.22 -2.16
C ALA A 36 4.88 7.09 -3.59
N VAL A 37 5.75 6.73 -4.55
CA VAL A 37 5.37 6.48 -5.95
C VAL A 37 4.41 5.31 -6.06
N PHE A 38 4.65 4.22 -5.32
CA PHE A 38 3.75 3.07 -5.29
C PHE A 38 2.36 3.44 -4.75
N LEU A 39 2.30 4.21 -3.66
CA LEU A 39 1.06 4.72 -3.10
C LEU A 39 0.34 5.65 -4.09
N ALA A 40 1.06 6.57 -4.73
CA ALA A 40 0.51 7.45 -5.75
C ALA A 40 -0.07 6.66 -6.95
N ALA A 41 0.61 5.60 -7.40
CA ALA A 41 0.12 4.72 -8.46
C ALA A 41 -1.19 4.03 -8.08
N ILE A 42 -1.30 3.56 -6.84
CA ILE A 42 -2.54 3.00 -6.29
C ILE A 42 -3.65 4.06 -6.30
N VAL A 43 -3.42 5.26 -5.77
CA VAL A 43 -4.43 6.33 -5.77
C VAL A 43 -4.89 6.67 -7.19
N VAL A 44 -3.96 6.79 -8.14
CA VAL A 44 -4.29 7.04 -9.55
C VAL A 44 -5.13 5.90 -10.14
N MET A 45 -4.78 4.64 -9.85
CA MET A 45 -5.56 3.48 -10.27
C MET A 45 -6.97 3.51 -9.71
N LEU A 46 -7.14 3.79 -8.41
CA LEU A 46 -8.45 3.92 -7.77
C LEU A 46 -9.27 5.08 -8.34
N VAL A 47 -8.65 6.24 -8.61
CA VAL A 47 -9.32 7.37 -9.27
C VAL A 47 -9.73 7.03 -10.69
N ARG A 48 -8.89 6.32 -11.46
CA ARG A 48 -9.22 5.84 -12.81
C ARG A 48 -10.39 4.86 -12.78
N LEU A 49 -10.38 3.92 -11.83
CA LEU A 49 -11.46 2.96 -11.64
C LEU A 49 -12.76 3.67 -11.27
N TYR A 50 -12.71 4.60 -10.32
CA TYR A 50 -13.85 5.43 -9.93
C TYR A 50 -14.42 6.23 -11.12
N ARG A 51 -13.56 6.87 -11.93
CA ARG A 51 -14.01 7.61 -13.12
C ARG A 51 -14.67 6.70 -14.16
N ARG A 52 -14.18 5.46 -14.31
CA ARG A 52 -14.71 4.48 -15.25
C ARG A 52 -16.08 3.94 -14.82
N PHE A 53 -16.25 3.64 -13.53
CA PHE A 53 -17.51 3.12 -12.98
C PHE A 53 -18.40 4.21 -12.39
N ARG A 54 -18.09 5.49 -12.63
CA ARG A 54 -18.81 6.63 -12.05
C ARG A 54 -20.32 6.53 -12.31
N SER A 55 -20.72 6.20 -13.54
CA SER A 55 -22.11 6.08 -13.95
C SER A 55 -22.86 5.01 -13.14
N ASP A 56 -22.23 3.85 -12.94
CA ASP A 56 -22.77 2.75 -12.13
C ASP A 56 -22.81 3.09 -10.63
N ILE A 57 -21.81 3.83 -10.14
CA ILE A 57 -21.72 4.26 -8.73
C ILE A 57 -22.80 5.29 -8.39
N PHE A 58 -23.21 6.15 -9.33
CA PHE A 58 -24.31 7.09 -9.11
C PHE A 58 -25.69 6.40 -9.06
N GLY A 59 -25.82 5.19 -9.61
CA GLY A 59 -26.99 4.32 -9.42
C GLY A 59 -27.02 3.59 -8.07
N LEU A 60 -25.89 3.54 -7.36
CA LEU A 60 -25.78 2.94 -6.03
C LEU A 60 -26.36 3.89 -4.97
N GLY A 61 -27.27 3.40 -4.12
CA GLY A 61 -27.83 4.18 -3.01
C GLY A 61 -26.76 4.76 -2.08
N ASP A 62 -27.02 5.92 -1.48
CA ASP A 62 -26.04 6.73 -0.71
C ASP A 62 -25.27 5.94 0.34
N ARG A 63 -25.90 4.94 0.99
CA ARG A 63 -25.27 4.10 2.01
C ARG A 63 -24.11 3.27 1.46
N TRP A 64 -24.23 2.75 0.24
CA TRP A 64 -23.18 1.94 -0.40
C TRP A 64 -22.06 2.80 -0.98
N ARG A 65 -22.38 4.02 -1.44
CA ARG A 65 -21.37 5.03 -1.80
C ARG A 65 -20.48 5.39 -0.60
N ALA A 66 -21.09 5.61 0.56
CA ALA A 66 -20.33 5.91 1.78
C ALA A 66 -19.36 4.77 2.14
N ILE A 67 -19.81 3.50 2.08
CA ILE A 67 -18.97 2.33 2.35
C ILE A 67 -17.79 2.25 1.36
N LEU A 68 -18.03 2.46 0.07
CA LEU A 68 -16.98 2.51 -0.94
C LEU A 68 -15.91 3.56 -0.60
N TYR A 69 -16.33 4.79 -0.33
CA TYR A 69 -15.39 5.88 -0.02
C TYR A 69 -14.62 5.64 1.27
N VAL A 70 -15.28 5.11 2.31
CA VAL A 70 -14.62 4.74 3.57
C VAL A 70 -13.59 3.64 3.34
N SER A 71 -13.93 2.59 2.60
CA SER A 71 -12.97 1.52 2.27
C SER A 71 -11.76 2.04 1.48
N LEU A 72 -11.99 2.90 0.48
CA LEU A 72 -10.90 3.54 -0.26
C LEU A 72 -10.00 4.38 0.64
N ALA A 73 -10.59 5.21 1.50
CA ALA A 73 -9.86 6.07 2.42
C ALA A 73 -9.04 5.23 3.41
N THR A 74 -9.61 4.15 3.95
CA THR A 74 -8.91 3.22 4.84
C THR A 74 -7.72 2.57 4.16
N ILE A 75 -7.82 2.13 2.90
CA ILE A 75 -6.69 1.56 2.15
C ILE A 75 -5.58 2.59 2.02
N ALA A 76 -5.92 3.82 1.59
CA ALA A 76 -4.94 4.88 1.38
C ALA A 76 -4.22 5.26 2.69
N LEU A 77 -4.97 5.44 3.78
CA LEU A 77 -4.43 5.78 5.10
C LEU A 77 -3.56 4.65 5.65
N THR A 78 -4.00 3.39 5.49
CA THR A 78 -3.24 2.23 5.97
C THR A 78 -1.92 2.09 5.22
N LEU A 79 -1.90 2.30 3.90
CA LEU A 79 -0.65 2.27 3.12
C LEU A 79 0.28 3.41 3.48
N ALA A 80 -0.26 4.62 3.72
CA ALA A 80 0.55 5.77 4.10
C ALA A 80 1.22 5.57 5.46
N GLY A 81 0.45 5.07 6.44
CA GLY A 81 0.94 4.82 7.80
C GLY A 81 1.64 3.48 7.98
N ALA A 82 1.67 2.57 6.99
CA ALA A 82 2.16 1.20 7.16
C ALA A 82 3.60 1.14 7.69
N ARG A 83 4.46 2.07 7.26
CA ARG A 83 5.85 2.18 7.73
C ARG A 83 5.92 2.58 9.20
N GLU A 84 5.16 3.59 9.61
CA GLU A 84 5.09 4.05 11.00
C GLU A 84 4.41 3.03 11.91
N LEU A 85 3.37 2.36 11.44
CA LEU A 85 2.71 1.25 12.13
C LEU A 85 3.68 0.10 12.38
N ALA A 86 4.45 -0.29 11.36
CA ALA A 86 5.46 -1.34 11.51
C ALA A 86 6.63 -0.92 12.40
N ALA A 87 7.06 0.34 12.34
CA ALA A 87 8.16 0.86 13.16
C ALA A 87 7.78 1.04 14.64
N GLY A 88 6.59 1.59 14.92
CA GLY A 88 6.12 1.87 16.28
C GLY A 88 5.46 0.68 16.98
N GLY A 89 4.88 -0.26 16.21
CA GLY A 89 4.15 -1.42 16.74
C GLY A 89 4.77 -2.77 16.45
N GLY A 90 5.88 -2.85 15.70
CA GLY A 90 6.51 -4.11 15.30
C GLY A 90 5.53 -5.07 14.62
N GLY A 91 5.49 -6.32 15.08
CA GLY A 91 4.58 -7.36 14.57
C GLY A 91 3.09 -7.03 14.74
N LEU A 92 2.70 -6.32 15.79
CA LEU A 92 1.32 -5.89 16.03
C LEU A 92 0.87 -4.82 15.02
N GLY A 93 1.77 -3.91 14.65
CA GLY A 93 1.49 -2.90 13.63
C GLY A 93 1.25 -3.51 12.24
N ILE A 94 2.00 -4.57 11.93
CA ILE A 94 1.81 -5.35 10.70
C ILE A 94 0.45 -6.06 10.70
N LEU A 95 0.07 -6.69 11.82
CA LEU A 95 -1.25 -7.32 11.96
C LEU A 95 -2.38 -6.29 11.82
N ALA A 96 -2.25 -5.11 12.43
CA ALA A 96 -3.21 -4.03 12.27
C ALA A 96 -3.36 -3.60 10.80
N CYS A 97 -2.26 -3.52 10.04
CA CYS A 97 -2.31 -3.24 8.61
C CYS A 97 -3.10 -4.32 7.84
N PHE A 98 -2.87 -5.59 8.13
CA PHE A 98 -3.62 -6.68 7.51
C PHE A 98 -5.11 -6.64 7.84
N VAL A 99 -5.47 -6.33 9.08
CA VAL A 99 -6.88 -6.19 9.50
C VAL A 99 -7.54 -5.01 8.79
N LEU A 100 -6.88 -3.86 8.72
CA LEU A 100 -7.41 -2.67 8.05
C LEU A 100 -7.55 -2.88 6.54
N LEU A 101 -6.54 -3.47 5.89
CA LEU A 101 -6.60 -3.81 4.47
C LEU A 101 -7.64 -4.87 4.17
N GLY A 102 -7.73 -5.91 5.02
CA GLY A 102 -8.73 -6.97 4.90
C GLY A 102 -10.16 -6.44 5.06
N GLY A 103 -10.40 -5.59 6.06
CA GLY A 103 -11.69 -4.93 6.28
C GLY A 103 -12.09 -4.02 5.13
N ALA A 104 -11.13 -3.26 4.59
CA ALA A 104 -11.39 -2.41 3.44
C ALA A 104 -11.62 -3.20 2.14
N ALA A 105 -10.87 -4.29 1.91
CA ALA A 105 -11.10 -5.21 0.80
C ALA A 105 -12.48 -5.88 0.91
N TYR A 106 -12.91 -6.24 2.12
CA TYR A 106 -14.25 -6.78 2.35
C TYR A 106 -15.35 -5.75 2.03
N GLY A 107 -15.17 -4.49 2.43
CA GLY A 107 -16.10 -3.41 2.07
C GLY A 107 -16.20 -3.19 0.56
N LEU A 108 -15.08 -3.28 -0.16
CA LEU A 108 -15.02 -3.25 -1.62
C LEU A 108 -15.72 -4.46 -2.26
N TYR A 109 -15.52 -5.66 -1.69
CA TYR A 109 -16.16 -6.88 -2.17
C TYR A 109 -17.67 -6.88 -1.93
N ALA A 110 -18.11 -6.40 -0.76
CA ALA A 110 -19.53 -6.28 -0.43
C ALA A 110 -20.26 -5.32 -1.37
N THR A 111 -19.64 -4.19 -1.69
CA THR A 111 -20.18 -3.21 -2.65
C THR A 111 -20.22 -3.78 -4.08
N TRP A 112 -19.20 -4.53 -4.49
CA TRP A 112 -19.18 -5.22 -5.78
C TRP A 112 -20.24 -6.33 -5.89
N LYS A 113 -20.38 -7.17 -4.84
CA LYS A 113 -21.41 -8.21 -4.78
C LYS A 113 -22.80 -7.60 -4.89
N GLN A 114 -23.04 -6.47 -4.22
CA GLN A 114 -24.34 -5.82 -4.26
C GLN A 114 -24.64 -5.21 -5.62
N TYR A 115 -23.65 -4.61 -6.28
CA TYR A 115 -23.79 -4.15 -7.67
C TYR A 115 -24.20 -5.30 -8.61
N ARG A 116 -23.58 -6.49 -8.47
CA ARG A 116 -23.91 -7.69 -9.26
C ARG A 116 -25.30 -8.25 -8.98
N SER A 117 -25.91 -7.88 -7.85
CA SER A 117 -27.25 -8.36 -7.47
C SER A 117 -28.38 -7.54 -8.12
N TYR A 118 -28.05 -6.38 -8.67
CA TYR A 118 -28.98 -5.51 -9.39
C TYR A 118 -28.84 -5.57 -10.93
N ALA A 119 -27.87 -6.36 -11.42
CA ALA A 119 -27.62 -6.63 -12.85
C ALA A 119 -28.18 -7.99 -13.25
#